data_AF-A0A7C0ZYL7-F1
#
_entry.id   AF-A0A7C0ZYL7-F1
#
_cell.length_a   1.000
_cell.length_b   1.000
_cell.length_c   1.000
_cell.angle_alpha   90.00
_cell.angle_beta   90.00
_cell.angle_gamma   90.00
#
_symmetry.space_group_name_H-M   'P 1'
#
loop_
_entity.id
_entity.type
_entity.pdbx_description
1 polymer ?
#
loop_
_entity_poly.entity_id
_entity_poly.type
_entity_poly.pdbx_seq_one_letter_code
_entity_poly.pdbx_strand_id
1 'polypeptide(L)' 'FRSGDSHPTRGKPDPLRNGKELTCASCHNPHASDYPRLWALSAGSAFELCQMCHQK' A
#
# COMPACT_ATOMS: atom_id res chain seq x y z
N PHE A 1 3.09 17.23 -5.54
CA PHE A 1 2.75 15.81 -5.30
C PHE A 1 2.19 15.67 -3.90
N ARG A 2 0.85 15.76 -3.74
CA ARG A 2 0.20 15.51 -2.46
C ARG A 2 -0.29 14.06 -2.49
N SER A 3 0.18 13.28 -1.54
CA SER A 3 -0.13 11.86 -1.39
C SER A 3 -1.64 11.68 -1.13
N GLY A 4 -2.42 11.36 -2.15
CA GLY A 4 -3.87 11.10 -2.01
C GLY A 4 -4.66 11.09 -3.31
N ASP A 5 -4.26 11.90 -4.30
CA ASP A 5 -5.10 12.10 -5.50
C ASP A 5 -4.90 11.03 -6.59
N SER A 6 -3.78 10.30 -6.57
CA SER A 6 -3.42 9.34 -7.63
C SER A 6 -3.70 7.87 -7.28
N HIS A 7 -3.86 7.52 -5.99
CA HIS A 7 -4.24 6.19 -5.55
C HIS A 7 -5.09 6.32 -4.28
N PRO A 8 -6.24 5.64 -4.18
CA PRO A 8 -7.06 5.71 -2.98
C PRO A 8 -6.26 5.23 -1.77
N THR A 9 -6.31 5.99 -0.69
CA THR A 9 -5.76 5.62 0.62
C THR A 9 -6.82 5.65 1.72
N ARG A 10 -8.09 5.81 1.34
CA ARG A 10 -9.28 5.80 2.20
C ARG A 10 -10.54 5.53 1.37
N GLY A 11 -11.58 4.96 2.00
CA GLY A 11 -12.93 4.85 1.42
C GLY A 11 -13.06 3.86 0.26
N LYS A 12 -12.06 2.99 0.07
CA LYS A 12 -12.06 1.87 -0.86
C LYS A 12 -11.63 0.61 -0.10
N PRO A 13 -12.17 -0.58 -0.43
CA PRO A 13 -11.73 -1.83 0.19
C PRO A 13 -10.26 -2.12 -0.17
N ASP A 14 -9.53 -2.72 0.77
CA ASP A 14 -8.16 -3.22 0.56
C ASP A 14 -8.22 -4.57 -0.17
N PRO A 15 -7.75 -4.66 -1.44
CA PRO A 15 -7.83 -5.91 -2.21
C PRO A 15 -7.04 -7.07 -1.59
N LEU A 16 -5.99 -6.77 -0.81
CA LEU A 16 -5.16 -7.78 -0.14
C LEU A 16 -5.77 -8.24 1.19
N ARG A 17 -6.66 -7.44 1.78
CA ARG A 17 -7.21 -7.69 3.13
C ARG A 17 -8.72 -7.63 3.10
N ASN A 18 -9.34 -8.78 2.85
CA ASN A 18 -10.80 -8.89 2.78
C ASN A 18 -11.49 -8.32 4.03
N GLY A 19 -12.52 -7.50 3.83
CA GLY A 19 -13.27 -6.85 4.89
C GLY A 19 -12.57 -5.66 5.56
N LYS A 20 -11.40 -5.23 5.08
CA LYS A 20 -10.71 -4.02 5.54
C LYS A 20 -10.72 -2.94 4.47
N GLU A 21 -10.70 -1.69 4.90
CA GLU A 21 -10.47 -0.56 4.02
C GLU A 21 -8.99 -0.39 3.73
N LEU A 22 -8.69 0.12 2.54
CA LEU A 22 -7.37 0.54 2.14
C LEU A 22 -6.99 1.79 2.92
N THR A 23 -5.87 1.72 3.63
CA THR A 23 -5.38 2.81 4.48
C THR A 23 -3.89 3.08 4.22
N CYS A 24 -3.34 4.14 4.81
CA CYS A 24 -1.90 4.39 4.80
C CYS A 24 -1.10 3.18 5.33
N ALA A 25 -1.63 2.51 6.36
CA ALA A 25 -1.01 1.34 6.97
C ALA A 25 -1.11 0.08 6.09
N SER A 26 -1.94 0.10 5.04
CA SER A 26 -2.00 -1.01 4.10
C SER A 26 -0.70 -1.17 3.32
N CYS A 27 0.02 -0.07 3.10
CA CYS A 27 1.29 -0.02 2.36
C CYS A 27 2.49 0.39 3.23
N HIS A 28 2.30 1.03 4.39
CA HIS A 28 3.38 1.49 5.27
C HIS A 28 3.29 0.89 6.68
N ASN A 29 4.44 0.55 7.28
CA ASN A 29 4.56 0.20 8.69
C ASN A 29 5.21 1.39 9.45
N PRO A 30 4.45 2.12 10.29
CA PRO A 30 4.95 3.34 10.94
C PRO A 30 6.02 3.09 12.02
N HIS A 31 6.19 1.85 12.49
CA HIS A 31 7.17 1.53 13.54
C HIS A 31 8.53 1.14 12.95
N ALA A 32 8.54 0.09 12.14
CA ALA A 32 9.74 -0.38 11.47
C ALA A 32 9.36 -1.29 10.29
N SER A 33 10.15 -1.27 9.23
CA SER A 33 10.07 -2.23 8.15
C SER A 33 11.46 -2.54 7.63
N ASP A 34 11.63 -3.77 7.18
CA ASP A 34 12.82 -4.24 6.48
C ASP A 34 12.88 -3.73 5.02
N TYR A 35 11.83 -3.06 4.54
CA TYR A 35 11.70 -2.57 3.17
C TYR A 35 11.84 -1.04 3.07
N PRO A 36 12.33 -0.52 1.92
CA PRO A 36 12.47 0.90 1.70
C PRO A 36 11.20 1.70 2.02
N ARG A 37 11.36 2.94 2.50
CA ARG A 37 10.24 3.86 2.79
C ARG A 37 9.21 3.29 3.76
N LEU A 38 9.65 2.40 4.65
CA LEU A 38 8.81 1.76 5.65
C LEU A 38 7.66 0.96 5.04
N TRP A 39 7.85 0.27 3.91
CA TRP A 39 6.75 -0.45 3.28
C TRP A 39 6.29 -1.65 4.11
N ALA A 40 4.98 -1.84 4.25
CA ALA A 40 4.41 -2.99 4.96
C ALA A 40 4.47 -4.30 4.14
N LEU A 41 4.84 -4.21 2.86
CA LEU A 41 4.90 -5.31 1.92
C LEU A 41 6.32 -5.41 1.35
N SER A 42 6.72 -6.63 0.99
CA SER A 42 8.01 -6.93 0.37
C SER A 42 8.07 -6.40 -1.06
N ALA A 43 8.41 -5.12 -1.20
CA ALA A 43 8.60 -4.46 -2.48
C ALA A 43 9.99 -3.82 -2.53
N GLY A 44 10.74 -4.08 -3.60
CA GLY A 44 11.98 -3.40 -3.93
C GLY A 44 11.75 -2.07 -4.67
N SER A 45 10.55 -1.88 -5.25
CA SER A 45 10.18 -0.65 -5.95
C SER A 45 8.71 -0.25 -5.75
N ALA A 46 8.41 1.02 -6.01
CA ALA A 46 7.02 1.50 -5.93
C ALA A 46 6.10 0.82 -6.96
N PHE A 47 6.66 0.35 -8.09
CA PHE A 47 5.90 -0.33 -9.13
C PHE A 47 5.49 -1.75 -8.72
N GLU A 48 6.33 -2.44 -7.95
CA GLU A 48 5.99 -3.76 -7.40
C GLU A 48 4.78 -3.69 -6.46
N LEU A 49 4.61 -2.60 -5.70
CA LEU A 49 3.42 -2.40 -4.88
C LEU A 49 2.14 -2.35 -5.70
N CYS A 50 2.17 -1.75 -6.90
CA CYS A 50 1.01 -1.71 -7.78
C CYS A 50 0.55 -3.12 -8.16
N GLN A 51 1.51 -4.02 -8.41
CA GLN A 51 1.27 -5.41 -8.82
C GLN A 51 0.71 -6.26 -7.68
N MET A 52 0.87 -5.86 -6.42
CA MET A 52 0.32 -6.61 -5.28
C MET A 52 -1.21 -6.68 -5.34
N CYS A 53 -1.86 -5.60 -5.78
CA CYS A 53 -3.32 -5.50 -5.87
C CYS A 53 -3.84 -5.55 -7.32
N HIS A 54 -3.09 -5.01 -8.28
CA HIS A 54 -3.47 -4.96 -9.70
C HIS A 54 -2.81 -6.08 -10.50
N GLN A 55 -3.08 -7.32 -10.10
CA GLN A 55 -2.66 -8.50 -10.85
C GLN A 55 -3.55 -8.62 -12.10
N LYS A 56 -2.95 -8.53 -13.29
CA LYS A 56 -3.61 -8.85 -14.55
C LYS A 56 -3.34 -10.30 -14.90
#